data_AF-A0ABD6EM66-F1
#
_entry.id   AF-A0ABD6EM66-F1
#
_cell.length_a   1.000
_cell.length_b   1.000
_cell.length_c   1.000
_cell.angle_alpha   90.00
_cell.angle_beta   90.00
_cell.angle_gamma   90.00
#
_symmetry.space_group_name_H-M   'P 1'
#
loop_
_entity.id
_entity.type
_entity.pdbx_description
1 polymer ?
#
loop_
_entity_poly.entity_id
_entity_poly.type
_entity_poly.pdbx_seq_one_letter_code
_entity_poly.pdbx_strand_id
1 'polypeptide(L)'
;MSKKPYKSDKEEYNDERSEYDKLENSYLSLAKTRKYPISRIWSDIERMRTVRFWRPLRDQKIDIDDPNRLVEYEDIRCVLVPLSQSTAVSLMLDILDRLGASIYNRCSVEPAYIMNVFCMQPDLSLPFHNFTGFLRRFFDTAASYIPQSRSFFISSYILSVKEAMIRTCPSSNVANRIAKELQKIVRDYDLSTNVACMATVAETFLSIGQLERAKQTSVIYLNQCSNIWELRASTGLVSFLRLVRVLLLSSEESQREYLLVSVADYGNISNVKNEAYDFTRVEKFYNDRIAELVQSSESNLWEGSALGLIASLATMFSYYGRRGGNRFPLFISTLYDLSKTLGQEALLSVETGIGILQNALKEHKELSPKVLIDILQESVVRFPKNLHILKQYINANLIGGRLEGLRRFLATPSTDLEVEIVRAYGSVYLELLRFRTLVDRADQGGQAPEVHKLRQILWSSSERLRHRDVTFCRMRLYIENERQDKEHANQAFYLALNEFAWSKDLIMDYVDIQPDEFSKLYDVMVEKDIRIFCEGGEEVNILLA
;
A
#
# COMPACT_ATOMS: atom_id res chain seq x y z
N MET A 1 -10.34 32.95 3.40
CA MET A 1 -10.19 32.66 4.85
C MET A 1 -8.72 32.58 5.19
N SER A 2 -8.25 33.37 6.15
CA SER A 2 -6.88 33.31 6.67
C SER A 2 -6.58 31.88 7.13
N LYS A 3 -5.68 31.16 6.44
CA LYS A 3 -5.17 29.88 6.95
C LYS A 3 -4.63 30.14 8.35
N LYS A 4 -5.06 29.38 9.36
CA LYS A 4 -4.37 29.40 10.66
C LYS A 4 -2.88 29.18 10.37
N PRO A 5 -1.97 30.00 10.91
CA PRO A 5 -0.55 29.73 10.77
C PRO A 5 -0.29 28.32 11.30
N TYR A 6 0.59 27.57 10.63
CA TYR A 6 1.04 26.29 11.17
C TYR A 6 1.64 26.56 12.55
N LYS A 7 1.39 25.65 13.50
CA LYS A 7 2.07 25.67 14.79
C LYS A 7 3.57 25.71 14.55
N SER A 8 4.30 26.48 15.35
CA SER A 8 5.74 26.40 15.39
C SER A 8 6.18 25.00 15.84
N ASP A 9 7.39 24.58 15.47
CA ASP A 9 7.95 23.29 15.90
C ASP A 9 7.96 23.17 17.43
N LYS A 10 8.17 24.29 18.14
CA LYS A 10 8.10 24.38 19.60
C LYS A 10 6.70 24.14 20.16
N GLU A 11 5.68 24.75 19.57
CA GLU A 11 4.29 24.54 20.00
C GLU A 11 3.84 23.09 19.76
N GLU A 12 4.18 22.51 18.61
CA GLU A 12 3.86 21.11 18.33
C GLU A 12 4.60 20.16 19.28
N TYR A 13 5.90 20.40 19.52
CA TYR A 13 6.67 19.63 20.49
C TYR A 13 6.05 19.67 21.88
N ASN A 14 5.68 20.86 22.38
CA ASN A 14 5.09 21.00 23.71
C ASN A 14 3.74 20.29 23.84
N ASP A 15 2.89 20.36 22.81
CA ASP A 15 1.61 19.66 22.79
C ASP A 15 1.81 18.14 22.81
N GLU A 16 2.71 17.64 21.97
CA GLU A 16 3.03 16.21 21.89
C GLU A 16 3.70 15.71 23.17
N ARG A 17 4.54 16.54 23.80
CA ARG A 17 5.16 16.22 25.09
C ARG A 17 4.12 16.13 26.19
N SER A 18 3.18 17.08 26.27
CA SER A 18 2.10 17.01 27.26
C SER A 18 1.20 15.78 27.09
N GLU A 19 0.91 15.39 25.85
CA GLU A 19 0.17 14.16 25.56
C GLU A 19 0.97 12.92 25.99
N TYR A 20 2.26 12.90 25.67
CA TYR A 20 3.18 11.85 26.05
C TYR A 20 3.29 11.70 27.57
N ASP A 21 3.56 12.78 28.31
CA ASP A 21 3.75 12.73 29.76
C ASP A 21 2.50 12.17 30.45
N LYS A 22 1.30 12.50 29.96
CA LYS A 22 0.04 11.93 30.47
C LYS A 22 -0.04 10.42 30.23
N LEU A 23 0.36 9.97 29.04
CA LEU A 23 0.34 8.56 28.66
C LEU A 23 1.37 7.75 29.46
N GLU A 24 2.60 8.26 29.58
CA GLU A 24 3.68 7.63 30.35
C GLU A 24 3.30 7.51 31.82
N ASN A 25 2.81 8.59 32.44
CA ASN A 25 2.34 8.55 33.83
C ASN A 25 1.16 7.57 34.04
N SER A 26 0.23 7.51 33.08
CA SER A 26 -0.87 6.53 33.12
C SER A 26 -0.35 5.09 33.00
N TYR A 27 0.66 4.85 32.19
CA TYR A 27 1.25 3.52 32.03
C TYR A 27 2.06 3.12 33.27
N LEU A 28 2.91 4.01 33.79
CA LEU A 28 3.73 3.79 34.97
C LEU A 28 2.87 3.49 36.21
N SER A 29 1.78 4.24 36.42
CA SER A 29 0.85 3.97 37.54
C SER A 29 0.20 2.59 37.44
N LEU A 30 -0.14 2.14 36.23
CA LEU A 30 -0.65 0.79 35.98
C LEU A 30 0.44 -0.27 36.22
N ALA A 31 1.66 -0.03 35.74
CA ALA A 31 2.79 -0.93 35.91
C ALA A 31 3.18 -1.11 37.38
N LYS A 32 3.19 -0.03 38.18
CA LYS A 32 3.34 -0.06 39.65
C LYS A 32 2.26 -0.94 40.28
N THR A 33 1.00 -0.72 39.91
CA THR A 33 -0.15 -1.46 40.45
C THR A 33 -0.09 -2.95 40.13
N ARG A 34 0.28 -3.29 38.89
CA ARG A 34 0.34 -4.67 38.38
C ARG A 34 1.68 -5.37 38.62
N LYS A 35 2.66 -4.67 39.18
CA LYS A 35 4.01 -5.17 39.47
C LYS A 35 4.67 -5.80 38.23
N TYR A 36 4.64 -5.07 37.11
CA TYR A 36 5.33 -5.53 35.90
C TYR A 36 6.85 -5.61 36.12
N PRO A 37 7.54 -6.58 35.50
CA PRO A 37 8.99 -6.65 35.58
C PRO A 37 9.63 -5.47 34.85
N ILE A 38 10.82 -5.04 35.29
CA ILE A 38 11.55 -3.88 34.74
C ILE A 38 11.73 -4.00 33.23
N SER A 39 12.10 -5.18 32.73
CA SER A 39 12.30 -5.44 31.30
C SER A 39 11.06 -5.16 30.45
N ARG A 40 9.86 -5.49 30.97
CA ARG A 40 8.59 -5.20 30.31
C ARG A 40 8.25 -3.71 30.35
N ILE A 41 8.48 -3.06 31.49
CA ILE A 41 8.23 -1.62 31.64
C ILE A 41 9.14 -0.83 30.69
N TRP A 42 10.42 -1.20 30.66
CA TRP A 42 11.40 -0.66 29.72
C TRP A 42 10.96 -0.90 28.27
N SER A 43 10.57 -2.14 27.91
CA SER A 43 10.25 -2.44 26.51
C SER A 43 9.02 -1.66 26.01
N ASP A 44 7.99 -1.53 26.85
CA ASP A 44 6.79 -0.75 26.53
C ASP A 44 7.09 0.76 26.43
N ILE A 45 7.90 1.33 27.34
CA ILE A 45 8.33 2.75 27.27
C ILE A 45 9.17 2.98 26.01
N GLU A 46 10.11 2.08 25.71
CA GLU A 46 11.00 2.19 24.57
C GLU A 46 10.24 2.15 23.23
N ARG A 47 9.26 1.24 23.10
CA ARG A 47 8.36 1.20 21.93
C ARG A 47 7.52 2.48 21.83
N MET A 48 6.96 2.95 22.95
CA MET A 48 6.17 4.18 22.99
C MET A 48 6.99 5.42 22.57
N ARG A 49 8.22 5.55 23.09
CA ARG A 49 9.15 6.63 22.73
C ARG A 49 9.57 6.53 21.27
N THR A 50 9.88 5.32 20.77
CA THR A 50 10.22 5.09 19.35
C THR A 50 9.10 5.57 18.40
N VAL A 51 7.84 5.29 18.75
CA VAL A 51 6.65 5.72 17.97
C VAL A 51 6.43 7.24 17.99
N ARG A 52 6.82 7.93 19.07
CA ARG A 52 6.54 9.37 19.26
C ARG A 52 7.71 10.28 18.91
N PHE A 53 8.94 9.83 19.14
CA PHE A 53 10.18 10.62 18.97
C PHE A 53 10.91 10.32 17.66
N TRP A 54 10.20 9.75 16.68
CA TRP A 54 10.74 9.41 15.35
C TRP A 54 11.14 10.62 14.49
N ARG A 55 10.67 11.84 14.81
CA ARG A 55 11.01 13.07 14.08
C ARG A 55 12.16 13.83 14.76
N PRO A 56 13.18 14.25 14.00
CA PRO A 56 14.17 15.21 14.49
C PRO A 56 13.51 16.57 14.73
N LEU A 57 14.02 17.31 15.71
CA LEU A 57 13.55 18.66 16.05
C LEU A 57 14.42 19.69 15.34
N ARG A 58 13.79 20.67 14.67
CA ARG A 58 14.51 21.69 13.88
C ARG A 58 14.78 22.99 14.65
N ASP A 59 13.99 23.27 15.69
CA ASP A 59 14.16 24.47 16.51
C ASP A 59 15.13 24.19 17.65
N GLN A 60 16.35 24.71 17.51
CA GLN A 60 17.44 24.58 18.49
C GLN A 60 17.16 25.31 19.81
N LYS A 61 16.10 26.14 19.89
CA LYS A 61 15.69 26.84 21.12
C LYS A 61 14.69 26.04 21.97
N ILE A 62 14.36 24.82 21.56
CA ILE A 62 13.56 23.90 22.36
C ILE A 62 14.48 23.31 23.43
N ASP A 63 14.01 23.31 24.67
CA ASP A 63 14.66 22.58 25.76
C ASP A 63 14.32 21.09 25.58
N ILE A 64 15.34 20.28 25.30
CA ILE A 64 15.17 18.89 24.85
C ILE A 64 15.91 17.97 25.80
N ASP A 65 15.18 16.99 26.35
CA ASP A 65 15.75 15.96 27.23
C ASP A 65 16.58 14.91 26.45
N ASP A 66 16.28 14.68 25.17
CA ASP A 66 16.96 13.72 24.29
C ASP A 66 17.83 14.45 23.23
N PRO A 67 19.14 14.66 23.48
CA PRO A 67 20.03 15.37 22.56
C PRO A 67 20.16 14.66 21.21
N ASN A 68 19.93 13.34 21.13
CA ASN A 68 19.97 12.60 19.86
C ASN A 68 18.77 12.91 18.94
N ARG A 69 17.84 13.78 19.36
CA ARG A 69 16.77 14.35 18.50
C ARG A 69 17.20 15.62 17.79
N LEU A 70 18.27 16.25 18.24
CA LEU A 70 18.89 17.36 17.55
C LEU A 70 19.78 16.81 16.46
N VAL A 71 19.68 17.39 15.28
CA VAL A 71 20.58 17.13 14.16
C VAL A 71 21.23 18.47 13.85
N GLU A 72 22.51 18.59 14.18
CA GLU A 72 23.29 19.77 13.88
C GLU A 72 23.82 19.72 12.45
N TYR A 73 24.23 20.88 11.93
CA TYR A 73 24.84 20.95 10.60
C TYR A 73 26.08 20.05 10.52
N GLU A 74 26.90 20.00 11.57
CA GLU A 74 28.13 19.20 11.58
C GLU A 74 27.84 17.69 11.50
N ASP A 75 26.74 17.21 12.06
CA ASP A 75 26.34 15.79 12.00
C ASP A 75 26.07 15.32 10.58
N ILE A 76 25.56 16.22 9.74
CA ILE A 76 25.15 15.91 8.36
C ILE A 76 26.07 16.51 7.30
N ARG A 77 27.02 17.37 7.68
CA ARG A 77 27.86 18.14 6.75
C ARG A 77 28.54 17.25 5.72
N CYS A 78 29.06 16.09 6.14
CA CYS A 78 29.77 15.15 5.28
C CYS A 78 28.84 14.39 4.30
N VAL A 79 27.52 14.46 4.48
CA VAL A 79 26.51 13.82 3.63
C VAL A 79 25.62 14.82 2.87
N LEU A 80 25.91 16.12 2.95
CA LEU A 80 25.23 17.14 2.17
C LEU A 80 25.68 17.10 0.71
N VAL A 81 24.98 16.28 -0.08
CA VAL A 81 25.20 16.16 -1.52
C VAL A 81 24.23 17.08 -2.27
N PRO A 82 24.70 17.94 -3.20
CA PRO A 82 23.81 18.73 -4.03
C PRO A 82 23.04 17.80 -4.97
N LEU A 83 21.71 17.81 -4.86
CA LEU A 83 20.82 17.03 -5.72
C LEU A 83 20.10 17.95 -6.70
N SER A 84 19.82 17.44 -7.90
CA SER A 84 18.85 18.08 -8.79
C SER A 84 17.46 18.10 -8.12
N GLN A 85 16.62 19.07 -8.47
CA GLN A 85 15.27 19.17 -7.89
C GLN A 85 14.46 17.88 -8.11
N SER A 86 14.54 17.26 -9.29
CA SER A 86 13.84 16.00 -9.58
C SER A 86 14.37 14.83 -8.75
N THR A 87 15.70 14.74 -8.58
CA THR A 87 16.33 13.69 -7.76
C THR A 87 15.95 13.88 -6.29
N ALA A 88 15.99 15.11 -5.78
CA ALA A 88 15.59 15.44 -4.42
C ALA A 88 14.12 15.07 -4.16
N VAL A 89 13.21 15.46 -5.07
CA VAL A 89 11.78 15.10 -4.95
C VAL A 89 11.60 13.58 -4.97
N SER A 90 12.26 12.85 -5.87
CA SER A 90 12.13 11.40 -5.92
C SER A 90 12.65 10.74 -4.64
N LEU A 91 13.84 11.11 -4.19
CA LEU A 91 14.45 10.59 -2.96
C LEU A 91 13.55 10.86 -1.75
N MET A 92 13.00 12.07 -1.65
CA MET A 92 12.08 12.41 -0.56
C MET A 92 10.82 11.55 -0.59
N LEU A 93 10.24 11.32 -1.78
CA LEU A 93 9.08 10.45 -1.92
C LEU A 93 9.41 8.98 -1.57
N ASP A 94 10.63 8.50 -1.90
CA ASP A 94 11.10 7.16 -1.53
C ASP A 94 11.27 7.02 0.00
N ILE A 95 11.78 8.07 0.66
CA ILE A 95 11.88 8.13 2.12
C ILE A 95 10.48 8.12 2.74
N LEU A 96 9.53 8.89 2.22
CA LEU A 96 8.17 8.90 2.73
C LEU A 96 7.46 7.56 2.54
N ASP A 97 7.67 6.89 1.41
CA ASP A 97 7.17 5.54 1.14
C ASP A 97 7.70 4.52 2.17
N ARG A 98 9.02 4.55 2.46
CA ARG A 98 9.66 3.76 3.52
C ARG A 98 9.07 4.01 4.91
N LEU A 99 8.69 5.26 5.20
CA LEU A 99 8.01 5.61 6.45
C LEU A 99 6.52 5.22 6.46
N GLY A 100 6.01 4.69 5.36
CA GLY A 100 4.66 4.14 5.24
C GLY A 100 3.65 5.08 4.54
N ALA A 101 4.11 6.10 3.81
CA ALA A 101 3.26 6.92 2.95
C ALA A 101 2.87 6.15 1.68
N SER A 102 1.68 6.41 1.14
CA SER A 102 1.27 5.88 -0.16
C SER A 102 1.39 6.98 -1.20
N ILE A 103 2.38 6.86 -2.09
CA ILE A 103 2.65 7.85 -3.12
C ILE A 103 1.91 7.47 -4.40
N TYR A 104 1.21 8.45 -5.01
CA TYR A 104 0.39 8.21 -6.19
C TYR A 104 1.24 7.67 -7.36
N ASN A 105 0.73 6.66 -8.06
CA ASN A 105 1.38 6.01 -9.20
C ASN A 105 2.80 5.46 -8.92
N ARG A 106 3.10 5.13 -7.65
CA ARG A 106 4.31 4.38 -7.27
C ARG A 106 3.91 3.02 -6.69
N CYS A 107 4.50 1.96 -7.22
CA CYS A 107 4.38 0.62 -6.65
C CYS A 107 5.37 0.51 -5.49
N SER A 108 4.88 0.63 -4.27
CA SER A 108 5.71 0.39 -3.09
C SER A 108 6.07 -1.09 -3.01
N VAL A 109 7.35 -1.37 -2.74
CA VAL A 109 7.86 -2.71 -2.40
C VAL A 109 8.33 -2.76 -0.96
N GLU A 110 7.90 -1.80 -0.14
CA GLU A 110 8.27 -1.75 1.26
C GLU A 110 7.57 -2.87 2.04
N PRO A 111 8.27 -3.54 2.98
CA PRO A 111 7.75 -4.64 3.79
C PRO A 111 6.32 -4.43 4.31
N ALA A 112 6.09 -3.28 4.93
CA ALA A 112 4.80 -2.93 5.53
C ALA A 112 3.66 -2.88 4.49
N TYR A 113 3.93 -2.34 3.30
CA TYR A 113 2.95 -2.28 2.22
C TYR A 113 2.66 -3.68 1.67
N ILE A 114 3.70 -4.48 1.41
CA ILE A 114 3.55 -5.84 0.89
C ILE A 114 2.76 -6.72 1.87
N MET A 115 3.11 -6.67 3.15
CA MET A 115 2.40 -7.41 4.20
C MET A 115 0.92 -7.03 4.27
N ASN A 116 0.60 -5.74 4.17
CA ASN A 116 -0.78 -5.26 4.12
C ASN A 116 -1.52 -5.79 2.87
N VAL A 117 -0.92 -5.67 1.68
CA VAL A 117 -1.51 -6.19 0.45
C VAL A 117 -1.77 -7.68 0.53
N PHE A 118 -0.84 -8.47 1.07
CA PHE A 118 -1.03 -9.91 1.28
C PHE A 118 -1.90 -10.25 2.49
N CYS A 119 -2.23 -9.29 3.35
CA CYS A 119 -2.92 -9.50 4.64
C CYS A 119 -2.16 -10.50 5.54
N MET A 120 -0.83 -10.39 5.58
CA MET A 120 0.01 -11.19 6.47
C MET A 120 -0.16 -10.75 7.92
N GLN A 121 0.03 -11.68 8.85
CA GLN A 121 0.02 -11.44 10.29
C GLN A 121 1.27 -12.09 10.91
N PRO A 122 1.83 -11.50 11.98
CA PRO A 122 1.41 -10.25 12.63
C PRO A 122 1.76 -9.02 11.78
N ASP A 123 1.12 -7.88 12.04
CA ASP A 123 1.59 -6.60 11.49
C ASP A 123 2.87 -6.19 12.23
N LEU A 124 3.99 -6.16 11.50
CA LEU A 124 5.30 -5.82 12.03
C LEU A 124 5.69 -4.38 11.71
N SER A 125 4.81 -3.61 11.07
CA SER A 125 5.05 -2.21 10.74
C SER A 125 5.07 -1.34 12.00
N LEU A 126 5.91 -0.32 11.99
CA LEU A 126 6.03 0.63 13.10
C LEU A 126 5.10 1.83 12.83
N PRO A 127 4.00 2.00 13.60
CA PRO A 127 3.09 3.12 13.39
C PRO A 127 3.69 4.40 13.99
N PHE A 128 3.99 5.38 13.16
CA PHE A 128 4.51 6.67 13.64
C PHE A 128 3.39 7.59 14.14
N HIS A 129 3.58 8.15 15.35
CA HIS A 129 2.62 9.11 15.92
C HIS A 129 2.55 10.37 15.05
N ASN A 130 1.33 10.84 14.80
CA ASN A 130 1.03 12.04 14.01
C ASN A 130 1.63 12.03 12.58
N PHE A 131 1.88 10.84 12.00
CA PHE A 131 2.48 10.72 10.67
C PHE A 131 1.68 11.39 9.55
N THR A 132 0.35 11.27 9.57
CA THR A 132 -0.53 11.94 8.59
C THR A 132 -0.48 13.46 8.74
N GLY A 133 -0.40 13.98 9.97
CA GLY A 133 -0.21 15.41 10.22
C GLY A 133 1.13 15.92 9.68
N PHE A 134 2.19 15.15 9.88
CA PHE A 134 3.50 15.42 9.27
C PHE A 134 3.42 15.44 7.73
N LEU A 135 2.84 14.41 7.10
CA LEU A 135 2.69 14.34 5.64
C LEU A 135 1.93 15.54 5.09
N ARG A 136 0.86 15.97 5.75
CA ARG A 136 0.09 17.15 5.36
C ARG A 136 0.99 18.39 5.27
N ARG A 137 1.73 18.68 6.34
CA ARG A 137 2.63 19.85 6.39
C ARG A 137 3.77 19.74 5.39
N PHE A 138 4.33 18.54 5.25
CA PHE A 138 5.38 18.27 4.29
C PHE A 138 4.91 18.57 2.88
N PHE A 139 3.77 18.02 2.47
CA PHE A 139 3.20 18.24 1.14
C PHE A 139 2.73 19.67 0.92
N ASP A 140 2.20 20.35 1.94
CA ASP A 140 1.87 21.77 1.86
C ASP A 140 3.12 22.63 1.61
N THR A 141 4.20 22.31 2.31
CA THR A 141 5.50 22.98 2.15
C THR A 141 6.07 22.69 0.76
N ALA A 142 6.13 21.42 0.35
CA ALA A 142 6.62 21.01 -0.96
C ALA A 142 5.82 21.65 -2.10
N ALA A 143 4.50 21.75 -1.98
CA ALA A 143 3.63 22.40 -2.97
C ALA A 143 3.91 23.92 -3.08
N SER A 144 4.44 24.57 -2.05
CA SER A 144 4.85 25.98 -2.13
C SER A 144 6.13 26.18 -2.96
N TYR A 145 7.03 25.20 -2.93
CA TYR A 145 8.27 25.19 -3.72
C TYR A 145 8.05 24.66 -5.14
N ILE A 146 7.08 23.76 -5.33
CA ILE A 146 6.78 23.10 -6.61
C ILE A 146 5.27 23.16 -6.90
N PRO A 147 4.72 24.35 -7.23
CA PRO A 147 3.28 24.54 -7.39
C PRO A 147 2.65 23.64 -8.45
N GLN A 148 3.38 23.31 -9.51
CA GLN A 148 2.94 22.41 -10.59
C GLN A 148 2.65 20.98 -10.10
N SER A 149 3.26 20.55 -8.99
CA SER A 149 3.08 19.21 -8.41
C SER A 149 2.05 19.20 -7.26
N ARG A 150 1.32 20.30 -7.04
CA ARG A 150 0.35 20.40 -5.94
C ARG A 150 -0.71 19.31 -5.97
N SER A 151 -1.30 19.04 -7.14
CA SER A 151 -2.33 17.98 -7.27
C SER A 151 -1.78 16.58 -7.00
N PHE A 152 -0.52 16.34 -7.38
CA PHE A 152 0.19 15.09 -7.10
C PHE A 152 0.41 14.90 -5.59
N PHE A 153 0.89 15.93 -4.89
CA PHE A 153 1.12 15.88 -3.45
C PHE A 153 -0.18 15.68 -2.66
N ILE A 154 -1.24 16.40 -3.03
CA ILE A 154 -2.55 16.24 -2.38
C ILE A 154 -3.14 14.86 -2.65
N SER A 155 -3.00 14.32 -3.86
CA SER A 155 -3.45 12.97 -4.19
C SER A 155 -2.68 11.90 -3.40
N SER A 156 -1.37 12.05 -3.27
CA SER A 156 -0.52 11.18 -2.43
C SER A 156 -0.88 11.28 -0.95
N TYR A 157 -1.21 12.48 -0.46
CA TYR A 157 -1.72 12.68 0.90
C TYR A 157 -3.05 11.94 1.14
N ILE A 158 -4.00 12.04 0.20
CA ILE A 158 -5.29 11.33 0.27
C ILE A 158 -5.08 9.82 0.38
N LEU A 159 -4.22 9.24 -0.47
CA LEU A 159 -3.91 7.81 -0.43
C LEU A 159 -3.24 7.42 0.89
N SER A 160 -2.29 8.21 1.36
CA SER A 160 -1.58 7.97 2.62
C SER A 160 -2.51 8.00 3.84
N VAL A 161 -3.46 8.95 3.88
CA VAL A 161 -4.48 9.01 4.94
C VAL A 161 -5.37 7.76 4.91
N LYS A 162 -5.82 7.34 3.73
CA LYS A 162 -6.61 6.11 3.57
C LYS A 162 -5.86 4.89 4.12
N GLU A 163 -4.61 4.66 3.70
CA GLU A 163 -3.82 3.51 4.15
C GLU A 163 -3.51 3.56 5.66
N ALA A 164 -3.16 4.74 6.18
CA ALA A 164 -2.93 4.91 7.62
C ALA A 164 -4.19 4.63 8.45
N MET A 165 -5.38 5.02 7.98
CA MET A 165 -6.65 4.73 8.66
C MET A 165 -7.03 3.26 8.57
N ILE A 166 -6.75 2.58 7.45
CA ILE A 166 -6.97 1.12 7.32
C ILE A 166 -6.12 0.36 8.33
N ARG A 167 -4.84 0.74 8.52
CA ARG A 167 -3.93 0.10 9.48
C ARG A 167 -4.34 0.34 10.94
N THR A 168 -4.68 1.58 11.27
CA THR A 168 -4.90 2.01 12.67
C THR A 168 -6.31 1.73 13.19
N CYS A 169 -7.30 1.52 12.31
CA CYS A 169 -8.68 1.30 12.71
C CYS A 169 -9.15 -0.11 12.26
N PRO A 170 -9.22 -1.11 13.16
CA PRO A 170 -9.76 -2.44 12.82
C PRO A 170 -11.31 -2.50 12.85
N SER A 171 -12.01 -1.35 12.79
CA SER A 171 -13.47 -1.31 13.01
C SER A 171 -14.30 -1.56 11.74
N SER A 172 -15.51 -2.11 11.88
CA SER A 172 -16.50 -2.23 10.80
C SER A 172 -16.90 -0.89 10.15
N ASN A 173 -16.57 0.25 10.79
CA ASN A 173 -16.93 1.60 10.35
C ASN A 173 -15.79 2.40 9.69
N VAL A 174 -14.65 1.76 9.39
CA VAL A 174 -13.47 2.42 8.80
C VAL A 174 -13.80 3.19 7.52
N ALA A 175 -14.57 2.59 6.61
CA ALA A 175 -14.95 3.23 5.36
C ALA A 175 -15.68 4.56 5.58
N ASN A 176 -16.59 4.62 6.55
CA ASN A 176 -17.34 5.85 6.88
C ASN A 176 -16.43 6.91 7.52
N ARG A 177 -15.46 6.50 8.35
CA ARG A 177 -14.47 7.42 8.94
C ARG A 177 -13.55 8.01 7.88
N ILE A 178 -13.01 7.17 7.00
CA ILE A 178 -12.21 7.61 5.84
C ILE A 178 -13.03 8.60 5.03
N ALA A 179 -14.28 8.27 4.72
CA ALA A 179 -15.12 9.14 3.91
C ALA A 179 -15.39 10.52 4.54
N LYS A 180 -15.49 10.61 5.87
CA LYS A 180 -15.59 11.90 6.58
C LYS A 180 -14.28 12.68 6.52
N GLU A 181 -13.15 12.02 6.68
CA GLU A 181 -11.83 12.68 6.60
C GLU A 181 -11.57 13.18 5.18
N LEU A 182 -11.93 12.42 4.14
CA LEU A 182 -11.83 12.89 2.74
C LEU A 182 -12.67 14.15 2.50
N GLN A 183 -13.90 14.21 3.00
CA GLN A 183 -14.72 15.42 2.88
C GLN A 183 -14.10 16.62 3.61
N LYS A 184 -13.41 16.40 4.71
CA LYS A 184 -12.65 17.43 5.42
C LYS A 184 -11.44 17.88 4.58
N ILE A 185 -10.67 16.96 4.00
CA ILE A 185 -9.56 17.29 3.10
C ILE A 185 -10.05 18.12 1.90
N VAL A 186 -11.18 17.73 1.27
CA VAL A 186 -11.78 18.47 0.15
C VAL A 186 -12.10 19.92 0.53
N ARG A 187 -12.66 20.15 1.73
CA ARG A 187 -12.93 21.51 2.24
C ARG A 187 -11.67 22.27 2.59
N ASP A 188 -10.74 21.63 3.29
CA ASP A 188 -9.50 22.25 3.78
C ASP A 188 -8.61 22.75 2.64
N TYR A 189 -8.60 22.03 1.51
CA TYR A 189 -7.79 22.34 0.33
C TYR A 189 -8.54 23.08 -0.78
N ASP A 190 -9.86 23.27 -0.63
CA ASP A 190 -10.76 23.78 -1.66
C ASP A 190 -10.61 23.03 -3.01
N LEU A 191 -10.80 21.71 -2.96
CA LEU A 191 -10.58 20.83 -4.12
C LEU A 191 -11.75 20.79 -5.12
N SER A 192 -12.79 21.60 -4.88
CA SER A 192 -14.04 21.59 -5.64
C SER A 192 -13.88 21.84 -7.15
N THR A 193 -12.76 22.44 -7.56
CA THR A 193 -12.43 22.73 -8.96
C THR A 193 -11.27 21.88 -9.48
N ASN A 194 -10.62 21.07 -8.63
CA ASN A 194 -9.45 20.28 -8.99
C ASN A 194 -9.86 18.86 -9.39
N VAL A 195 -10.10 18.65 -10.68
CA VAL A 195 -10.56 17.36 -11.23
C VAL A 195 -9.60 16.21 -10.90
N ALA A 196 -8.28 16.43 -10.96
CA ALA A 196 -7.28 15.40 -10.68
C ALA A 196 -7.35 14.88 -9.23
N CYS A 197 -7.46 15.78 -8.26
CA CYS A 197 -7.62 15.40 -6.86
C CYS A 197 -8.99 14.75 -6.63
N MET A 198 -10.04 15.22 -7.29
CA MET A 198 -11.39 14.68 -7.14
C MET A 198 -11.55 13.29 -7.78
N ALA A 199 -10.80 13.01 -8.85
CA ALA A 199 -10.61 11.66 -9.36
C ALA A 199 -9.99 10.73 -8.31
N THR A 200 -8.94 11.20 -7.59
CA THR A 200 -8.33 10.43 -6.49
C THR A 200 -9.32 10.18 -5.34
N VAL A 201 -10.16 11.17 -5.01
CA VAL A 201 -11.22 11.02 -4.01
C VAL A 201 -12.26 9.98 -4.45
N ALA A 202 -12.68 10.02 -5.72
CA ALA A 202 -13.65 9.08 -6.28
C ALA A 202 -13.09 7.64 -6.33
N GLU A 203 -11.83 7.47 -6.76
CA GLU A 203 -11.10 6.19 -6.71
C GLU A 203 -10.97 5.67 -5.27
N THR A 204 -10.72 6.56 -4.31
CA THR A 204 -10.64 6.19 -2.91
C THR A 204 -11.98 5.70 -2.40
N PHE A 205 -13.09 6.40 -2.69
CA PHE A 205 -14.44 5.92 -2.35
C PHE A 205 -14.75 4.56 -2.95
N LEU A 206 -14.38 4.34 -4.21
CA LEU A 206 -14.53 3.04 -4.87
C LEU A 206 -13.76 1.94 -4.12
N SER A 207 -12.48 2.21 -3.78
CA SER A 207 -11.60 1.23 -3.13
C SER A 207 -12.07 0.81 -1.73
N ILE A 208 -12.79 1.68 -1.02
CA ILE A 208 -13.35 1.38 0.32
C ILE A 208 -14.82 0.92 0.26
N GLY A 209 -15.35 0.62 -0.94
CA GLY A 209 -16.71 0.10 -1.14
C GLY A 209 -17.84 1.13 -1.02
N GLN A 210 -17.55 2.43 -1.03
CA GLN A 210 -18.54 3.51 -0.99
C GLN A 210 -19.03 3.86 -2.40
N LEU A 211 -19.68 2.90 -3.07
CA LEU A 211 -20.03 2.97 -4.50
C LEU A 211 -20.87 4.21 -4.86
N GLU A 212 -21.91 4.51 -4.07
CA GLU A 212 -22.78 5.67 -4.32
C GLU A 212 -22.02 7.00 -4.25
N ARG A 213 -21.11 7.15 -3.28
CA ARG A 213 -20.28 8.37 -3.16
C ARG A 213 -19.30 8.49 -4.32
N ALA A 214 -18.71 7.38 -4.75
CA ALA A 214 -17.82 7.32 -5.90
C ALA A 214 -18.56 7.73 -7.19
N LYS A 215 -19.77 7.19 -7.39
CA LYS A 215 -20.67 7.51 -8.51
C LYS A 215 -21.06 8.98 -8.51
N GLN A 216 -21.59 9.49 -7.41
CA GLN A 216 -22.01 10.89 -7.28
C GLN A 216 -20.86 11.86 -7.53
N THR A 217 -19.69 11.58 -6.96
CA THR A 217 -18.48 12.39 -7.20
C THR A 217 -18.14 12.43 -8.68
N SER A 218 -18.16 11.28 -9.37
CA SER A 218 -17.82 11.19 -10.80
C SER A 218 -18.82 11.93 -11.68
N VAL A 219 -20.12 11.78 -11.43
CA VAL A 219 -21.19 12.42 -12.21
C VAL A 219 -21.12 13.94 -12.13
N ILE A 220 -20.82 14.52 -10.97
CA ILE A 220 -20.74 15.97 -10.79
C ILE A 220 -19.74 16.59 -11.78
N TYR A 221 -18.54 16.03 -11.90
CA TYR A 221 -17.51 16.57 -12.79
C TYR A 221 -17.74 16.18 -14.25
N LEU A 222 -18.19 14.95 -14.53
CA LEU A 222 -18.46 14.53 -15.90
C LEU A 222 -19.58 15.35 -16.56
N ASN A 223 -20.59 15.80 -15.80
CA ASN A 223 -21.63 16.69 -16.31
C ASN A 223 -21.15 18.13 -16.59
N GLN A 224 -20.01 18.55 -16.01
CA GLN A 224 -19.42 19.85 -16.28
C GLN A 224 -18.56 19.86 -17.55
N CYS A 225 -18.19 18.68 -18.07
CA CYS A 225 -17.42 18.54 -19.29
C CYS A 225 -18.36 18.29 -20.48
N SER A 226 -18.30 19.14 -21.51
CA SER A 226 -19.08 18.98 -22.73
C SER A 226 -18.63 17.76 -23.53
N ASN A 227 -17.33 17.56 -23.69
CA ASN A 227 -16.72 16.46 -24.42
C ASN A 227 -15.29 16.23 -23.90
N ILE A 228 -15.05 15.07 -23.26
CA ILE A 228 -13.74 14.73 -22.70
C ILE A 228 -12.67 14.56 -23.79
N TRP A 229 -13.06 14.26 -25.04
CA TRP A 229 -12.13 14.05 -26.15
C TRP A 229 -11.63 15.35 -26.78
N GLU A 230 -12.27 16.49 -26.47
CA GLU A 230 -11.83 17.82 -26.90
C GLU A 230 -10.79 18.44 -25.95
N LEU A 231 -10.56 17.82 -24.79
CA LEU A 231 -9.63 18.31 -23.79
C LEU A 231 -8.19 18.23 -24.34
N ARG A 232 -7.60 19.41 -24.59
CA ARG A 232 -6.18 19.55 -24.93
C ARG A 232 -5.34 19.59 -23.64
N ALA A 233 -4.17 18.96 -23.69
CA ALA A 233 -3.28 18.59 -22.58
C ALA A 233 -3.72 17.29 -21.87
N SER A 234 -2.80 16.34 -21.85
CA SER A 234 -2.95 14.98 -21.29
C SER A 234 -3.50 14.96 -19.85
N THR A 235 -3.28 16.02 -19.05
CA THR A 235 -3.72 16.08 -17.64
C THR A 235 -5.23 16.16 -17.50
N GLY A 236 -5.90 16.93 -18.36
CA GLY A 236 -7.36 17.02 -18.35
C GLY A 236 -7.99 15.68 -18.73
N LEU A 237 -7.56 15.12 -19.87
CA LEU A 237 -8.09 13.86 -20.37
C LEU A 237 -7.91 12.71 -19.36
N VAL A 238 -6.72 12.54 -18.78
CA VAL A 238 -6.44 11.47 -17.82
C VAL A 238 -7.34 11.58 -16.58
N SER A 239 -7.46 12.77 -16.00
CA SER A 239 -8.37 13.03 -14.88
C SER A 239 -9.81 12.62 -15.17
N PHE A 240 -10.34 12.99 -16.34
CA PHE A 240 -11.71 12.65 -16.72
C PHE A 240 -11.89 11.16 -17.05
N LEU A 241 -10.92 10.53 -17.71
CA LEU A 241 -10.94 9.08 -17.96
C LEU A 241 -10.92 8.27 -16.65
N ARG A 242 -10.18 8.73 -15.63
CA ARG A 242 -10.23 8.14 -14.28
C ARG A 242 -11.63 8.22 -13.68
N LEU A 243 -12.30 9.37 -13.80
CA LEU A 243 -13.69 9.54 -13.35
C LEU A 243 -14.68 8.66 -14.14
N VAL A 244 -14.52 8.53 -15.46
CA VAL A 244 -15.33 7.62 -16.29
C VAL A 244 -15.16 6.18 -15.79
N ARG A 245 -13.93 5.75 -15.54
CA ARG A 245 -13.65 4.41 -15.02
C ARG A 245 -14.30 4.20 -13.65
N VAL A 246 -14.20 5.16 -12.73
CA VAL A 246 -14.86 5.07 -11.42
C VAL A 246 -16.38 5.00 -11.58
N LEU A 247 -16.97 5.81 -12.45
CA LEU A 247 -18.41 5.79 -12.74
C LEU A 247 -18.86 4.41 -13.25
N LEU A 248 -18.11 3.81 -14.18
CA LEU A 248 -18.43 2.49 -14.72
C LEU A 248 -18.37 1.39 -13.65
N LEU A 249 -17.30 1.38 -12.85
CA LEU A 249 -17.10 0.37 -11.81
C LEU A 249 -18.07 0.51 -10.62
N SER A 250 -18.57 1.72 -10.36
CA SER A 250 -19.57 1.99 -9.32
C SER A 250 -21.02 1.88 -9.81
N SER A 251 -21.25 1.81 -11.12
CA SER A 251 -22.59 1.67 -11.70
C SER A 251 -23.01 0.21 -11.85
N GLU A 252 -24.31 -0.01 -11.91
CA GLU A 252 -24.92 -1.30 -12.23
C GLU A 252 -24.49 -1.80 -13.61
N GLU A 253 -24.36 -3.12 -13.78
CA GLU A 253 -23.94 -3.72 -15.05
C GLU A 253 -24.85 -3.31 -16.23
N SER A 254 -26.15 -3.19 -15.97
CA SER A 254 -27.17 -2.74 -16.94
C SER A 254 -26.89 -1.36 -17.55
N GLN A 255 -26.17 -0.49 -16.83
CA GLN A 255 -25.84 0.88 -17.24
C GLN A 255 -24.49 0.98 -17.95
N ARG A 256 -23.60 0.00 -17.77
CA ARG A 256 -22.20 0.08 -18.25
C ARG A 256 -22.10 0.14 -19.77
N GLU A 257 -22.92 -0.64 -20.47
CA GLU A 257 -23.01 -0.61 -21.94
C GLU A 257 -23.28 0.81 -22.46
N TYR A 258 -24.39 1.41 -22.00
CA TYR A 258 -24.82 2.73 -22.46
C TYR A 258 -23.87 3.85 -22.06
N LEU A 259 -23.24 3.76 -20.89
CA LEU A 259 -22.21 4.72 -20.47
C LEU A 259 -20.99 4.67 -21.37
N LEU A 260 -20.52 3.47 -21.74
CA LEU A 260 -19.39 3.29 -22.66
C LEU A 260 -19.68 3.82 -24.06
N VAL A 261 -20.92 3.62 -24.54
CA VAL A 261 -21.38 4.16 -25.83
C VAL A 261 -21.49 5.69 -25.78
N SER A 262 -22.13 6.24 -24.74
CA SER A 262 -22.28 7.70 -24.57
C SER A 262 -20.92 8.40 -24.50
N VAL A 263 -19.97 7.82 -23.76
CA VAL A 263 -18.61 8.34 -23.69
C VAL A 263 -17.93 8.28 -25.05
N ALA A 264 -18.06 7.20 -25.82
CA ALA A 264 -17.45 7.11 -27.15
C ALA A 264 -18.06 8.10 -28.16
N ASP A 265 -19.39 8.19 -28.23
CA ASP A 265 -20.09 8.99 -29.24
C ASP A 265 -20.09 10.49 -28.94
N TYR A 266 -20.24 10.87 -27.66
CA TYR A 266 -20.45 12.27 -27.26
C TYR A 266 -19.34 12.82 -26.37
N GLY A 267 -18.45 11.96 -25.86
CA GLY A 267 -17.45 12.37 -24.87
C GLY A 267 -18.04 12.85 -23.55
N ASN A 268 -19.30 12.51 -23.25
CA ASN A 268 -19.97 12.88 -22.01
C ASN A 268 -20.96 11.78 -21.59
N ILE A 269 -21.65 12.01 -20.47
CA ILE A 269 -22.62 11.07 -19.89
C ILE A 269 -24.09 11.50 -20.10
N SER A 270 -24.34 12.48 -20.97
CA SER A 270 -25.61 13.20 -21.07
C SER A 270 -26.73 12.42 -21.80
N ASN A 271 -26.39 11.41 -22.60
CA ASN A 271 -27.32 10.69 -23.48
C ASN A 271 -27.36 9.18 -23.20
N VAL A 272 -27.64 8.81 -21.95
CA VAL A 272 -27.93 7.41 -21.59
C VAL A 272 -29.39 7.10 -21.97
N LYS A 273 -29.67 6.93 -23.26
CA LYS A 273 -30.95 6.39 -23.75
C LYS A 273 -30.73 5.01 -24.36
N ASN A 274 -31.72 4.13 -24.20
CA ASN A 274 -31.81 2.80 -24.84
C ASN A 274 -32.03 2.93 -26.36
N GLU A 275 -31.14 3.64 -27.05
CA GLU A 275 -31.16 3.71 -28.51
C GLU A 275 -30.26 2.61 -29.08
N ALA A 276 -30.64 2.06 -30.23
CA ALA A 276 -29.79 1.12 -30.95
C ALA A 276 -28.52 1.84 -31.40
N TYR A 277 -27.35 1.31 -31.04
CA TYR A 277 -26.06 1.84 -31.46
C TYR A 277 -25.34 0.83 -32.35
N ASP A 278 -24.41 1.31 -33.17
CA ASP A 278 -23.54 0.46 -33.98
C ASP A 278 -22.33 0.02 -33.15
N PHE A 279 -22.32 -1.26 -32.77
CA PHE A 279 -21.22 -1.86 -32.02
C PHE A 279 -19.87 -1.69 -32.73
N THR A 280 -19.83 -1.88 -34.05
CA THR A 280 -18.59 -1.83 -34.84
C THR A 280 -18.03 -0.41 -34.86
N ARG A 281 -18.92 0.60 -34.91
CA ARG A 281 -18.53 2.00 -34.85
C ARG A 281 -17.87 2.34 -33.51
N VAL A 282 -18.46 1.92 -32.39
CA VAL A 282 -17.93 2.20 -31.04
C VAL A 282 -16.65 1.41 -30.77
N GLU A 283 -16.57 0.16 -31.22
CA GLU A 283 -15.34 -0.65 -31.14
C GLU A 283 -14.21 0.00 -31.94
N LYS A 284 -14.50 0.44 -33.17
CA LYS A 284 -13.55 1.16 -34.01
C LYS A 284 -13.08 2.46 -33.35
N PHE A 285 -13.97 3.21 -32.71
CA PHE A 285 -13.61 4.43 -32.00
C PHE A 285 -12.52 4.18 -30.95
N TYR A 286 -12.71 3.21 -30.05
CA TYR A 286 -11.71 2.88 -29.03
C TYR A 286 -10.39 2.41 -29.65
N ASN A 287 -10.45 1.58 -30.69
CA ASN A 287 -9.26 1.10 -31.39
C ASN A 287 -8.48 2.23 -32.09
N ASP A 288 -9.17 3.15 -32.75
CA ASP A 288 -8.56 4.31 -33.41
C ASP A 288 -7.87 5.20 -32.37
N ARG A 289 -8.48 5.44 -31.19
CA ARG A 289 -7.86 6.20 -30.09
C ARG A 289 -6.63 5.53 -29.50
N ILE A 290 -6.67 4.21 -29.34
CA ILE A 290 -5.50 3.44 -28.89
C ILE A 290 -4.37 3.57 -29.93
N ALA A 291 -4.68 3.43 -31.22
CA ALA A 291 -3.70 3.55 -32.29
C ALA A 291 -3.07 4.95 -32.37
N GLU A 292 -3.87 6.01 -32.21
CA GLU A 292 -3.38 7.40 -32.14
C GLU A 292 -2.38 7.61 -31.00
N LEU A 293 -2.71 7.14 -29.79
CA LEU A 293 -1.85 7.33 -28.61
C LEU A 293 -0.59 6.47 -28.62
N VAL A 294 -0.64 5.29 -29.25
CA VAL A 294 0.57 4.48 -29.47
C VAL A 294 1.55 5.21 -30.40
N GLN A 295 1.05 5.99 -31.38
CA GLN A 295 1.88 6.74 -32.31
C GLN A 295 2.42 8.05 -31.73
N SER A 296 1.67 8.71 -30.83
CA SER A 296 2.02 10.05 -30.35
C SER A 296 3.21 10.10 -29.37
N SER A 297 3.69 8.96 -28.86
CA SER A 297 4.80 8.88 -27.88
C SER A 297 4.63 9.85 -26.69
N GLU A 298 3.40 10.12 -26.27
CA GLU A 298 3.14 11.01 -25.14
C GLU A 298 3.68 10.41 -23.84
N SER A 299 4.42 11.20 -23.07
CA SER A 299 4.95 10.77 -21.78
C SER A 299 3.82 10.55 -20.77
N ASN A 300 3.87 9.44 -20.03
CA ASN A 300 2.99 9.18 -18.90
C ASN A 300 3.01 10.35 -17.90
N LEU A 301 1.83 10.77 -17.48
CA LEU A 301 1.68 11.74 -16.41
C LEU A 301 1.78 11.06 -15.05
N TRP A 302 2.00 11.86 -14.00
CA TRP A 302 1.90 11.36 -12.63
C TRP A 302 0.51 10.75 -12.34
N GLU A 303 -0.55 11.25 -13.02
CA GLU A 303 -1.94 10.77 -12.90
C GLU A 303 -2.16 9.38 -13.53
N GLY A 304 -1.20 8.91 -14.32
CA GLY A 304 -1.28 7.63 -15.04
C GLY A 304 -1.25 7.80 -16.56
N SER A 305 -1.56 6.70 -17.23
CA SER A 305 -1.51 6.55 -18.69
C SER A 305 -2.90 6.69 -19.30
N ALA A 306 -3.07 7.65 -20.21
CA ALA A 306 -4.30 7.77 -21.01
C ALA A 306 -4.53 6.51 -21.84
N LEU A 307 -3.44 5.94 -22.39
CA LEU A 307 -3.46 4.69 -23.17
C LEU A 307 -3.98 3.53 -22.33
N GLY A 308 -3.46 3.34 -21.10
CA GLY A 308 -3.92 2.30 -20.19
C GLY A 308 -5.38 2.48 -19.75
N LEU A 309 -5.82 3.72 -19.54
CA LEU A 309 -7.22 4.04 -19.23
C LEU A 309 -8.16 3.72 -20.38
N ILE A 310 -7.84 4.16 -21.60
CA ILE A 310 -8.66 3.88 -22.80
C ILE A 310 -8.67 2.38 -23.11
N ALA A 311 -7.53 1.68 -22.97
CA ALA A 311 -7.48 0.22 -23.10
C ALA A 311 -8.39 -0.48 -22.08
N SER A 312 -8.47 0.03 -20.84
CA SER A 312 -9.41 -0.48 -19.84
C SER A 312 -10.87 -0.24 -20.22
N LEU A 313 -11.20 0.90 -20.85
CA LEU A 313 -12.54 1.17 -21.39
C LEU A 313 -12.87 0.24 -22.56
N ALA A 314 -11.92 0.02 -23.48
CA ALA A 314 -12.07 -0.91 -24.59
C ALA A 314 -12.29 -2.35 -24.09
N THR A 315 -11.57 -2.76 -23.06
CA THR A 315 -11.76 -4.06 -22.38
C THR A 315 -13.16 -4.17 -21.79
N MET A 316 -13.62 -3.15 -21.07
CA MET A 316 -15.00 -3.12 -20.55
C MET A 316 -16.04 -3.17 -21.68
N PHE A 317 -15.84 -2.44 -22.78
CA PHE A 317 -16.76 -2.42 -23.91
C PHE A 317 -16.80 -3.76 -24.65
N SER A 318 -15.66 -4.42 -24.83
CA SER A 318 -15.60 -5.76 -25.44
C SER A 318 -16.43 -6.80 -24.67
N TYR A 319 -16.60 -6.61 -23.35
CA TYR A 319 -17.48 -7.43 -22.52
C TYR A 319 -18.91 -6.89 -22.48
N TYR A 320 -19.14 -5.67 -22.01
CA TYR A 320 -20.49 -5.13 -21.75
C TYR A 320 -21.26 -4.72 -23.01
N GLY A 321 -20.57 -4.36 -24.09
CA GLY A 321 -21.21 -3.99 -25.37
C GLY A 321 -21.72 -5.18 -26.19
N ARG A 322 -21.31 -6.41 -25.84
CA ARG A 322 -21.70 -7.61 -26.58
C ARG A 322 -22.89 -8.31 -25.92
N ARG A 323 -23.92 -8.59 -26.72
CA ARG A 323 -25.09 -9.40 -26.33
C ARG A 323 -24.95 -10.83 -26.88
N GLY A 324 -25.22 -11.83 -26.04
CA GLY A 324 -25.27 -13.25 -26.46
C GLY A 324 -24.05 -14.12 -26.10
N GLY A 325 -24.08 -15.39 -26.54
CA GLY A 325 -23.16 -16.45 -26.08
C GLY A 325 -21.68 -16.31 -26.48
N ASN A 326 -21.37 -15.56 -27.54
CA ASN A 326 -19.98 -15.33 -28.00
C ASN A 326 -19.26 -14.19 -27.25
N ARG A 327 -19.90 -13.59 -26.24
CA ARG A 327 -19.35 -12.49 -25.41
C ARG A 327 -17.99 -12.87 -24.79
N PHE A 328 -17.90 -14.04 -24.17
CA PHE A 328 -16.73 -14.46 -23.42
C PHE A 328 -15.48 -14.74 -24.28
N PRO A 329 -15.53 -15.59 -25.33
CA PRO A 329 -14.35 -15.89 -26.14
C PRO A 329 -13.75 -14.65 -26.81
N LEU A 330 -14.60 -13.73 -27.26
CA LEU A 330 -14.16 -12.52 -27.95
C LEU A 330 -13.57 -11.49 -26.98
N PHE A 331 -14.17 -11.31 -25.80
CA PHE A 331 -13.57 -10.53 -24.71
C PHE A 331 -12.18 -11.05 -24.33
N ILE A 332 -12.01 -12.37 -24.21
CA ILE A 332 -10.71 -12.97 -23.91
C ILE A 332 -9.69 -12.67 -25.03
N SER A 333 -10.08 -12.81 -26.30
CA SER A 333 -9.22 -12.46 -27.44
C SER A 333 -8.76 -11.01 -27.35
N THR A 334 -9.71 -10.08 -27.16
CA THR A 334 -9.41 -8.64 -27.04
C THR A 334 -8.44 -8.37 -25.89
N LEU A 335 -8.62 -9.02 -24.74
CA LEU A 335 -7.74 -8.86 -23.59
C LEU A 335 -6.31 -9.32 -23.90
N TYR A 336 -6.14 -10.46 -24.57
CA TYR A 336 -4.83 -10.96 -25.00
C TYR A 336 -4.18 -10.03 -26.03
N ASP A 337 -4.95 -9.56 -27.02
CA ASP A 337 -4.46 -8.69 -28.08
C ASP A 337 -3.99 -7.35 -27.52
N LEU A 338 -4.80 -6.72 -26.64
CA LEU A 338 -4.43 -5.48 -25.95
C LEU A 338 -3.21 -5.68 -25.05
N SER A 339 -3.19 -6.76 -24.26
CA SER A 339 -2.05 -7.11 -23.41
C SER A 339 -0.78 -7.18 -24.25
N LYS A 340 -0.77 -7.99 -25.31
CA LYS A 340 0.37 -8.19 -26.23
C LYS A 340 0.82 -6.90 -26.91
N THR A 341 -0.13 -6.08 -27.35
CA THR A 341 0.18 -4.86 -28.13
C THR A 341 0.75 -3.75 -27.25
N LEU A 342 0.22 -3.57 -26.04
CA LEU A 342 0.57 -2.41 -25.20
C LEU A 342 1.66 -2.71 -24.15
N GLY A 343 2.04 -3.98 -23.97
CA GLY A 343 3.12 -4.36 -23.06
C GLY A 343 2.83 -3.94 -21.61
N GLN A 344 3.65 -3.07 -21.03
CA GLN A 344 3.47 -2.57 -19.65
C GLN A 344 2.25 -1.66 -19.50
N GLU A 345 1.87 -0.93 -20.55
CA GLU A 345 0.74 0.00 -20.53
C GLU A 345 -0.62 -0.72 -20.46
N ALA A 346 -0.65 -2.03 -20.75
CA ALA A 346 -1.84 -2.85 -20.61
C ALA A 346 -2.23 -3.15 -19.16
N LEU A 347 -1.43 -2.81 -18.15
CA LEU A 347 -1.64 -3.24 -16.76
C LEU A 347 -3.08 -2.99 -16.29
N LEU A 348 -3.57 -1.75 -16.46
CA LEU A 348 -4.91 -1.38 -16.01
C LEU A 348 -6.01 -2.13 -16.76
N SER A 349 -5.79 -2.37 -18.06
CA SER A 349 -6.66 -3.16 -18.93
C SER A 349 -6.76 -4.62 -18.42
N VAL A 350 -5.62 -5.20 -18.06
CA VAL A 350 -5.49 -6.56 -17.53
C VAL A 350 -6.15 -6.68 -16.17
N GLU A 351 -5.92 -5.74 -15.25
CA GLU A 351 -6.58 -5.72 -13.94
C GLU A 351 -8.11 -5.62 -14.07
N THR A 352 -8.59 -4.75 -14.95
CA THR A 352 -10.02 -4.64 -15.25
C THR A 352 -10.57 -5.93 -15.86
N GLY A 353 -9.84 -6.56 -16.79
CA GLY A 353 -10.23 -7.82 -17.39
C GLY A 353 -10.31 -8.98 -16.39
N ILE A 354 -9.33 -9.09 -15.48
CA ILE A 354 -9.34 -10.07 -14.39
C ILE A 354 -10.55 -9.85 -13.47
N GLY A 355 -10.86 -8.61 -13.11
CA GLY A 355 -12.03 -8.28 -12.29
C GLY A 355 -13.35 -8.68 -12.94
N ILE A 356 -13.49 -8.44 -14.25
CA ILE A 356 -14.66 -8.89 -15.04
C ILE A 356 -14.77 -10.42 -15.00
N LEU A 357 -13.67 -11.14 -15.24
CA LEU A 357 -13.66 -12.60 -15.24
C LEU A 357 -14.02 -13.20 -13.88
N GLN A 358 -13.51 -12.62 -12.80
CA GLN A 358 -13.84 -13.06 -11.45
C GLN A 358 -15.33 -12.91 -11.13
N ASN A 359 -15.95 -11.80 -11.56
CA ASN A 359 -17.38 -11.61 -11.38
C ASN A 359 -18.19 -12.58 -12.25
N ALA A 360 -17.80 -12.74 -13.52
CA ALA A 360 -18.43 -13.69 -14.42
C ALA A 360 -18.36 -15.15 -13.91
N LEU A 361 -17.23 -15.57 -13.34
CA LEU A 361 -17.07 -16.91 -12.75
C LEU A 361 -17.94 -17.13 -11.52
N LYS A 362 -18.29 -16.06 -10.77
CA LYS A 362 -19.24 -16.15 -9.65
C LYS A 362 -20.67 -16.32 -10.14
N GLU A 363 -21.03 -15.64 -11.23
CA GLU A 363 -22.38 -15.63 -11.79
C GLU A 363 -22.66 -16.86 -12.67
N HIS A 364 -21.65 -17.33 -13.42
CA HIS A 364 -21.77 -18.42 -14.38
C HIS A 364 -20.85 -19.59 -14.00
N LYS A 365 -21.38 -20.54 -13.22
CA LYS A 365 -20.63 -21.73 -12.75
C LYS A 365 -20.14 -22.66 -13.86
N GLU A 366 -20.66 -22.52 -15.08
CA GLU A 366 -20.27 -23.32 -16.25
C GLU A 366 -18.93 -22.89 -16.85
N LEU A 367 -18.47 -21.68 -16.55
CA LEU A 367 -17.19 -21.17 -17.03
C LEU A 367 -16.04 -21.87 -16.31
N SER A 368 -15.07 -22.36 -17.09
CA SER A 368 -13.88 -23.00 -16.52
C SER A 368 -12.99 -21.99 -15.79
N PRO A 369 -12.63 -22.23 -14.53
CA PRO A 369 -11.65 -21.41 -13.81
C PRO A 369 -10.25 -21.40 -14.45
N LYS A 370 -9.98 -22.33 -15.37
CA LYS A 370 -8.70 -22.45 -16.07
C LYS A 370 -8.36 -21.17 -16.85
N VAL A 371 -9.33 -20.53 -17.48
CA VAL A 371 -9.12 -19.30 -18.26
C VAL A 371 -8.55 -18.18 -17.37
N LEU A 372 -9.11 -18.00 -16.17
CA LEU A 372 -8.60 -17.02 -15.21
C LEU A 372 -7.18 -17.37 -14.77
N ILE A 373 -6.88 -18.64 -14.54
CA ILE A 373 -5.54 -19.08 -14.13
C ILE A 373 -4.51 -18.82 -15.23
N ASP A 374 -4.83 -19.13 -16.49
CA ASP A 374 -3.94 -18.94 -17.62
C ASP A 374 -3.62 -17.44 -17.80
N ILE A 375 -4.63 -16.56 -17.68
CA ILE A 375 -4.45 -15.11 -17.73
C ILE A 375 -3.62 -14.61 -16.55
N LEU A 376 -3.90 -15.08 -15.33
CA LEU A 376 -3.11 -14.71 -14.15
C LEU A 376 -1.66 -15.16 -14.29
N GLN A 377 -1.40 -16.36 -14.83
CA GLN A 377 -0.07 -16.89 -15.07
C GLN A 377 0.72 -16.02 -16.06
N GLU A 378 0.11 -15.62 -17.17
CA GLU A 378 0.75 -14.69 -18.10
C GLU A 378 0.96 -13.31 -17.47
N SER A 379 -0.01 -12.84 -16.70
CA SER A 379 0.02 -11.52 -16.07
C SER A 379 1.11 -11.39 -15.01
N VAL A 380 1.35 -12.41 -14.16
CA VAL A 380 2.44 -12.36 -13.17
C VAL A 380 3.84 -12.39 -13.80
N VAL A 381 3.98 -12.96 -15.00
CA VAL A 381 5.24 -12.92 -15.75
C VAL A 381 5.44 -11.54 -16.36
N ARG A 382 4.37 -10.95 -16.90
CA ARG A 382 4.41 -9.66 -17.59
C ARG A 382 4.51 -8.46 -16.65
N PHE A 383 3.84 -8.52 -15.50
CA PHE A 383 3.79 -7.47 -14.49
C PHE A 383 4.36 -7.98 -13.16
N PRO A 384 5.66 -8.34 -13.10
CA PRO A 384 6.24 -9.08 -11.98
C PRO A 384 6.30 -8.28 -10.67
N LYS A 385 6.09 -6.96 -10.72
CA LYS A 385 6.05 -6.05 -9.56
C LYS A 385 4.64 -5.85 -9.00
N ASN A 386 3.60 -6.29 -9.70
CA ASN A 386 2.22 -6.06 -9.26
C ASN A 386 1.81 -7.10 -8.19
N LEU A 387 1.78 -6.64 -6.94
CA LEU A 387 1.41 -7.46 -5.77
C LEU A 387 -0.02 -7.99 -5.83
N HIS A 388 -0.97 -7.24 -6.39
CA HIS A 388 -2.37 -7.64 -6.45
C HIS A 388 -2.58 -8.79 -7.43
N ILE A 389 -1.96 -8.74 -8.60
CA ILE A 389 -1.99 -9.83 -9.59
C ILE A 389 -1.29 -11.06 -9.01
N LEU A 390 -0.13 -10.89 -8.35
CA LEU A 390 0.55 -12.01 -7.69
C LEU A 390 -0.29 -12.65 -6.59
N LYS A 391 -0.93 -11.85 -5.73
CA LYS A 391 -1.84 -12.33 -4.69
C LYS A 391 -2.97 -13.17 -5.28
N GLN A 392 -3.60 -12.67 -6.33
CA GLN A 392 -4.69 -13.38 -7.01
C GLN A 392 -4.22 -14.68 -7.66
N TYR A 393 -3.04 -14.67 -8.28
CA TYR A 393 -2.43 -15.88 -8.86
C TYR A 393 -2.11 -16.94 -7.81
N ILE A 394 -1.54 -16.54 -6.67
CA ILE A 394 -1.28 -17.43 -5.53
C ILE A 394 -2.59 -18.04 -5.03
N ASN A 395 -3.61 -17.21 -4.78
CA ASN A 395 -4.91 -17.66 -4.28
C ASN A 395 -5.61 -18.65 -5.22
N ALA A 396 -5.48 -18.47 -6.54
CA ALA A 396 -6.06 -19.38 -7.54
C ALA A 396 -5.35 -20.75 -7.63
N ASN A 397 -4.12 -20.87 -7.11
CA ASN A 397 -3.24 -22.03 -7.28
C ASN A 397 -2.84 -22.73 -5.97
N LEU A 398 -3.56 -22.48 -4.86
CA LEU A 398 -3.22 -23.01 -3.53
C LEU A 398 -3.25 -24.54 -3.40
N ILE A 399 -4.06 -25.23 -4.21
CA ILE A 399 -4.36 -26.66 -4.05
C ILE A 399 -4.15 -27.40 -5.37
N GLY A 400 -3.70 -28.65 -5.27
CA GLY A 400 -3.58 -29.59 -6.39
C GLY A 400 -2.22 -29.54 -7.10
N GLY A 401 -2.14 -30.17 -8.28
CA GLY A 401 -0.88 -30.34 -9.03
C GLY A 401 -0.25 -29.03 -9.54
N ARG A 402 -0.95 -27.90 -9.44
CA ARG A 402 -0.44 -26.57 -9.84
C ARG A 402 0.51 -25.95 -8.81
N LEU A 403 0.45 -26.41 -7.56
CA LEU A 403 1.26 -25.88 -6.46
C LEU A 403 2.76 -25.96 -6.73
N GLU A 404 3.24 -27.08 -7.27
CA GLU A 404 4.67 -27.25 -7.58
C GLU A 404 5.12 -26.36 -8.74
N GLY A 405 4.23 -26.02 -9.67
CA GLY A 405 4.48 -25.00 -10.68
C GLY A 405 4.63 -23.61 -10.06
N LEU A 406 3.70 -23.24 -9.17
CA LEU A 406 3.71 -21.96 -8.46
C LEU A 406 4.97 -21.80 -7.59
N ARG A 407 5.36 -22.83 -6.83
CA ARG A 407 6.58 -22.80 -6.01
C ARG A 407 7.83 -22.58 -6.85
N ARG A 408 7.95 -23.28 -7.98
CA ARG A 408 9.07 -23.10 -8.92
C ARG A 408 9.09 -21.70 -9.52
N PHE A 409 7.93 -21.18 -9.91
CA PHE A 409 7.82 -19.80 -10.39
C PHE A 409 8.31 -18.79 -9.34
N LEU A 410 7.81 -18.90 -8.10
CA LEU A 410 8.22 -18.01 -7.02
C LEU A 410 9.70 -18.16 -6.68
N ALA A 411 10.27 -19.36 -6.76
CA ALA A 411 11.70 -19.64 -6.53
C ALA A 411 12.62 -19.21 -7.69
N THR A 412 12.06 -18.86 -8.86
CA THR A 412 12.87 -18.49 -10.03
C THR A 412 13.61 -17.17 -9.75
N PRO A 413 14.93 -17.10 -9.93
CA PRO A 413 15.71 -15.88 -9.68
C PRO A 413 15.39 -14.80 -10.74
N SER A 414 15.55 -13.54 -10.33
CA SER A 414 15.43 -12.33 -11.14
C SER A 414 16.65 -11.44 -10.91
N THR A 415 17.04 -10.68 -11.94
CA THR A 415 18.07 -9.65 -11.82
C THR A 415 17.52 -8.37 -11.17
N ASP A 416 16.20 -8.17 -11.20
CA ASP A 416 15.52 -7.02 -10.60
C ASP A 416 15.21 -7.31 -9.12
N LEU A 417 15.79 -6.50 -8.22
CA LEU A 417 15.63 -6.63 -6.77
C LEU A 417 14.17 -6.47 -6.32
N GLU A 418 13.39 -5.59 -6.95
CA GLU A 418 11.99 -5.40 -6.59
C GLU A 418 11.17 -6.66 -6.88
N VAL A 419 11.47 -7.33 -7.99
CA VAL A 419 10.87 -8.62 -8.34
C VAL A 419 11.30 -9.72 -7.35
N GLU A 420 12.55 -9.70 -6.90
CA GLU A 420 13.02 -10.63 -5.86
C GLU A 420 12.28 -10.43 -4.54
N ILE A 421 12.08 -9.18 -4.10
CA ILE A 421 11.30 -8.83 -2.91
C ILE A 421 9.87 -9.36 -3.04
N VAL A 422 9.19 -9.01 -4.15
CA VAL A 422 7.80 -9.43 -4.42
C VAL A 422 7.67 -10.97 -4.42
N ARG A 423 8.61 -11.70 -5.02
CA ARG A 423 8.62 -13.18 -5.04
C ARG A 423 8.94 -13.80 -3.68
N ALA A 424 9.86 -13.20 -2.90
CA ALA A 424 10.19 -13.66 -1.55
C ALA A 424 8.97 -13.57 -0.63
N TYR A 425 8.31 -12.41 -0.59
CA TYR A 425 7.06 -12.24 0.14
C TYR A 425 5.93 -13.12 -0.40
N GLY A 426 5.81 -13.27 -1.72
CA GLY A 426 4.85 -14.20 -2.32
C GLY A 426 5.05 -15.65 -1.89
N SER A 427 6.31 -16.08 -1.70
CA SER A 427 6.64 -17.42 -1.21
C SER A 427 6.22 -17.63 0.24
N VAL A 428 6.49 -16.64 1.10
CA VAL A 428 6.06 -16.66 2.49
C VAL A 428 4.54 -16.61 2.58
N TYR A 429 3.88 -15.76 1.77
CA TYR A 429 2.42 -15.66 1.70
C TYR A 429 1.78 -17.00 1.35
N LEU A 430 2.29 -17.67 0.30
CA LEU A 430 1.81 -18.96 -0.14
C LEU A 430 1.84 -19.98 0.99
N GLU A 431 2.99 -20.14 1.67
CA GLU A 431 3.10 -21.16 2.70
C GLU A 431 2.33 -20.80 3.98
N LEU A 432 2.22 -19.52 4.35
CA LEU A 432 1.36 -19.07 5.45
C LEU A 432 -0.11 -19.39 5.16
N LEU A 433 -0.59 -19.08 3.95
CA LEU A 433 -1.96 -19.35 3.56
C LEU A 433 -2.27 -20.85 3.49
N ARG A 434 -1.30 -21.65 3.02
CA ARG A 434 -1.41 -23.11 3.06
C ARG A 434 -1.43 -23.65 4.47
N PHE A 435 -0.55 -23.16 5.35
CA PHE A 435 -0.52 -23.55 6.75
C PHE A 435 -1.88 -23.30 7.41
N ARG A 436 -2.43 -22.09 7.25
CA ARG A 436 -3.77 -21.74 7.74
C ARG A 436 -4.85 -22.69 7.22
N THR A 437 -4.87 -22.93 5.90
CA THR A 437 -5.84 -23.84 5.27
C THR A 437 -5.73 -25.27 5.81
N LEU A 438 -4.52 -25.73 6.15
CA LEU A 438 -4.29 -27.05 6.72
C LEU A 438 -4.69 -27.12 8.20
N VAL A 439 -4.45 -26.06 8.98
CA VAL A 439 -4.94 -25.95 10.36
C VAL A 439 -6.47 -26.00 10.38
N ASP A 440 -7.14 -25.20 9.53
CA ASP A 440 -8.61 -25.16 9.44
C ASP A 440 -9.20 -26.56 9.11
N ARG A 441 -8.44 -27.41 8.39
CA ARG A 441 -8.82 -28.81 8.10
C ARG A 441 -8.47 -29.76 9.22
N ALA A 442 -7.38 -29.52 9.95
CA ALA A 442 -6.99 -30.32 11.10
C ALA A 442 -8.04 -30.22 12.21
N ASP A 443 -8.59 -29.02 12.44
CA ASP A 443 -9.69 -28.79 13.37
C ASP A 443 -10.97 -29.57 12.99
N GLN A 444 -11.11 -29.97 11.72
CA GLN A 444 -12.20 -30.80 11.20
C GLN A 444 -11.86 -32.31 11.18
N GLY A 445 -10.79 -32.73 11.87
CA GLY A 445 -10.37 -34.12 11.98
C GLY A 445 -9.19 -34.52 11.08
N GLY A 446 -8.50 -33.57 10.47
CA GLY A 446 -7.24 -33.79 9.73
C GLY A 446 -5.98 -33.80 10.61
N GLN A 447 -4.83 -34.10 10.02
CA GLN A 447 -3.53 -34.00 10.70
C GLN A 447 -3.05 -32.53 10.75
N ALA A 448 -2.56 -32.10 11.91
CA ALA A 448 -1.98 -30.77 12.08
C ALA A 448 -0.72 -30.59 11.21
N PRO A 449 -0.58 -29.44 10.50
CA PRO A 449 0.58 -29.18 9.66
C PRO A 449 1.85 -28.91 10.49
N GLU A 450 3.00 -29.38 10.01
CA GLU A 450 4.30 -29.05 10.59
C GLU A 450 4.81 -27.67 10.17
N VAL A 451 5.54 -27.01 11.07
CA VAL A 451 6.06 -25.65 10.88
C VAL A 451 7.41 -25.63 10.14
N HIS A 452 8.05 -26.79 9.94
CA HIS A 452 9.37 -26.90 9.28
C HIS A 452 9.43 -26.18 7.93
N LYS A 453 8.38 -26.30 7.11
CA LYS A 453 8.33 -25.62 5.81
C LYS A 453 8.27 -24.10 5.94
N LEU A 454 7.53 -23.60 6.93
CA LEU A 454 7.47 -22.17 7.23
C LEU A 454 8.82 -21.64 7.73
N ARG A 455 9.49 -22.36 8.63
CA ARG A 455 10.85 -22.02 9.11
C ARG A 455 11.82 -21.91 7.94
N GLN A 456 11.80 -22.91 7.05
CA GLN A 456 12.67 -22.94 5.87
C GLN A 456 12.38 -21.79 4.91
N ILE A 457 11.12 -21.50 4.60
CA ILE A 457 10.78 -20.46 3.62
C ILE A 457 11.08 -19.06 4.14
N LEU A 458 10.88 -18.80 5.44
CA LEU A 458 11.24 -17.52 6.06
C LEU A 458 12.74 -17.25 5.98
N TRP A 459 13.56 -18.26 6.33
CA TRP A 459 15.02 -18.11 6.27
C TRP A 459 15.53 -17.96 4.84
N SER A 460 15.13 -18.87 3.94
CA SER A 460 15.57 -18.82 2.53
C SER A 460 15.09 -17.57 1.80
N SER A 461 13.95 -16.99 2.18
CA SER A 461 13.49 -15.69 1.67
C SER A 461 14.38 -14.55 2.16
N SER A 462 14.86 -14.59 3.40
CA SER A 462 15.85 -13.63 3.94
C SER A 462 17.20 -13.74 3.21
N GLU A 463 17.72 -14.96 3.03
CA GLU A 463 18.96 -15.22 2.29
C GLU A 463 18.87 -14.73 0.84
N ARG A 464 17.73 -14.98 0.18
CA ARG A 464 17.46 -14.51 -1.18
C ARG A 464 17.57 -13.00 -1.30
N LEU A 465 17.09 -12.27 -0.31
CA LEU A 465 17.20 -10.81 -0.24
C LEU A 465 18.53 -10.33 0.37
N ARG A 466 19.49 -11.23 0.58
CA ARG A 466 20.82 -10.96 1.17
C ARG A 466 20.70 -10.25 2.52
N HIS A 467 19.75 -10.68 3.34
CA HIS A 467 19.53 -10.14 4.69
C HIS A 467 19.33 -8.62 4.73
N ARG A 468 18.71 -8.03 3.70
CA ARG A 468 18.34 -6.60 3.68
C ARG A 468 17.08 -6.29 4.48
N ASP A 469 16.31 -7.32 4.80
CA ASP A 469 14.99 -7.20 5.41
C ASP A 469 14.85 -8.17 6.58
N VAL A 470 14.67 -7.59 7.77
CA VAL A 470 14.57 -8.34 9.03
C VAL A 470 13.18 -8.95 9.25
N THR A 471 12.18 -8.57 8.42
CA THR A 471 10.78 -8.95 8.58
C THR A 471 10.59 -10.45 8.68
N PHE A 472 11.27 -11.24 7.83
CA PHE A 472 11.13 -12.70 7.86
C PHE A 472 11.68 -13.33 9.15
N CYS A 473 12.75 -12.78 9.71
CA CYS A 473 13.32 -13.22 10.97
C CYS A 473 12.40 -12.86 12.15
N ARG A 474 11.82 -11.66 12.14
CA ARG A 474 10.81 -11.24 13.13
C ARG A 474 9.55 -12.10 13.06
N MET A 475 9.05 -12.41 11.86
CA MET A 475 7.94 -13.36 11.68
C MET A 475 8.27 -14.74 12.23
N ARG A 476 9.50 -15.22 12.01
CA ARG A 476 9.95 -16.51 12.56
C ARG A 476 9.93 -16.48 14.08
N LEU A 477 10.49 -15.45 14.72
CA LEU A 477 10.46 -15.30 16.17
C LEU A 477 9.04 -15.27 16.72
N TYR A 478 8.14 -14.53 16.06
CA TYR A 478 6.74 -14.49 16.44
C TYR A 478 6.11 -15.89 16.40
N ILE A 479 6.34 -16.66 15.33
CA ILE A 479 5.82 -18.04 15.21
C ILE A 479 6.35 -18.93 16.33
N GLU A 480 7.64 -18.86 16.66
CA GLU A 480 8.20 -19.67 17.76
C GLU A 480 7.64 -19.25 19.13
N ASN A 481 7.42 -17.94 19.33
CA ASN A 481 6.82 -17.42 20.56
C ASN A 481 5.36 -17.87 20.73
N GLU A 482 4.54 -17.78 19.69
CA GLU A 482 3.15 -18.29 19.70
C GLU A 482 3.09 -19.78 20.05
N ARG A 483 4.12 -20.53 19.65
CA ARG A 483 4.27 -21.96 19.97
C ARG A 483 4.84 -22.24 21.35
N GLN A 484 5.28 -21.21 22.07
CA GLN A 484 5.99 -21.32 23.36
C GLN A 484 7.28 -22.17 23.25
N ASP A 485 7.92 -22.19 22.08
CA ASP A 485 9.12 -22.96 21.78
C ASP A 485 10.37 -22.10 22.01
N LYS A 486 10.74 -21.94 23.28
CA LYS A 486 11.85 -21.07 23.70
C LYS A 486 13.20 -21.48 23.09
N GLU A 487 13.45 -22.77 22.91
CA GLU A 487 14.73 -23.24 22.35
C GLU A 487 14.87 -22.81 20.89
N HIS A 488 13.84 -23.04 20.07
CA HIS A 488 13.85 -22.62 18.67
C HIS A 488 13.80 -21.09 18.53
N ALA A 489 13.10 -20.39 19.43
CA ALA A 489 13.12 -18.92 19.46
C ALA A 489 14.54 -18.40 19.71
N ASN A 490 15.27 -18.95 20.70
CA ASN A 490 16.65 -18.58 20.99
C ASN A 490 17.57 -18.84 19.79
N GLN A 491 17.48 -20.03 19.17
CA GLN A 491 18.25 -20.36 17.97
C GLN A 491 17.94 -19.39 16.82
N ALA A 492 16.66 -19.11 16.57
CA ALA A 492 16.23 -18.20 15.51
C ALA A 492 16.73 -16.76 15.76
N PHE A 493 16.69 -16.29 17.01
CA PHE A 493 17.16 -14.96 17.39
C PHE A 493 18.65 -14.81 17.16
N TYR A 494 19.48 -15.68 17.73
CA TYR A 494 20.93 -15.55 17.63
C TYR A 494 21.45 -15.75 16.20
N LEU A 495 20.80 -16.59 15.39
CA LEU A 495 21.07 -16.66 13.96
C LEU A 495 20.73 -15.34 13.24
N ALA A 496 19.59 -14.73 13.56
CA ALA A 496 19.20 -13.46 12.97
C ALA A 496 20.07 -12.29 13.46
N LEU A 497 20.46 -12.26 14.73
CA LEU A 497 21.27 -11.19 15.31
C LEU A 497 22.62 -11.03 14.62
N ASN A 498 23.21 -12.14 14.14
CA ASN A 498 24.47 -12.10 13.40
C ASN A 498 24.35 -11.33 12.07
N GLU A 499 23.21 -11.44 11.38
CA GLU A 499 22.96 -10.79 10.09
C GLU A 499 22.33 -9.39 10.27
N PHE A 500 21.55 -9.21 11.35
CA PHE A 500 20.73 -8.03 11.62
C PHE A 500 21.11 -7.36 12.94
N ALA A 501 22.42 -7.24 13.20
CA ALA A 501 22.93 -6.64 14.44
C ALA A 501 22.49 -5.19 14.66
N TRP A 502 22.00 -4.52 13.63
CA TRP A 502 21.47 -3.14 13.64
C TRP A 502 19.97 -3.06 13.98
N SER A 503 19.25 -4.19 14.00
CA SER A 503 17.79 -4.19 14.12
C SER A 503 17.34 -4.12 15.57
N LYS A 504 17.01 -2.91 16.01
CA LYS A 504 16.35 -2.69 17.30
C LYS A 504 15.07 -3.50 17.44
N ASP A 505 14.21 -3.51 16.40
CA ASP A 505 12.93 -4.21 16.46
C ASP A 505 13.10 -5.72 16.70
N LEU A 506 14.14 -6.33 16.13
CA LEU A 506 14.46 -7.75 16.36
C LEU A 506 14.84 -8.01 17.82
N ILE A 507 15.67 -7.14 18.40
CA ILE A 507 16.10 -7.23 19.81
C ILE A 507 14.90 -7.03 20.73
N MET A 508 14.08 -6.02 20.46
CA MET A 508 12.86 -5.72 21.23
C MET A 508 11.88 -6.90 21.21
N ASP A 509 11.67 -7.52 20.05
CA ASP A 509 10.78 -8.68 19.93
C ASP A 509 11.31 -9.89 20.73
N TYR A 510 12.63 -10.04 20.87
CA TYR A 510 13.22 -11.12 21.66
C TYR A 510 13.24 -10.84 23.17
N VAL A 511 13.39 -9.58 23.59
CA VAL A 511 13.24 -9.17 25.01
C VAL A 511 11.87 -9.60 25.56
N ASP A 512 10.82 -9.51 24.74
CA ASP A 512 9.47 -9.94 25.13
C ASP A 512 9.36 -11.47 25.32
N ILE A 513 10.22 -12.26 24.65
CA ILE A 513 10.26 -13.73 24.74
C ILE A 513 11.15 -14.20 25.89
N GLN A 514 12.30 -13.56 26.08
CA GLN A 514 13.30 -13.85 27.12
C GLN A 514 13.63 -12.62 27.97
N PRO A 515 12.73 -12.22 28.89
CA PRO A 515 12.92 -11.02 29.72
C PRO A 515 14.17 -11.09 30.61
N ASP A 516 14.65 -12.29 30.93
CA ASP A 516 15.82 -12.53 31.79
C ASP A 516 17.14 -12.13 31.09
N GLU A 517 17.16 -12.07 29.76
CA GLU A 517 18.33 -11.64 28.98
C GLU A 517 18.37 -10.12 28.75
N PHE A 518 17.41 -9.37 29.30
CA PHE A 518 17.27 -7.93 29.08
C PHE A 518 18.57 -7.14 29.25
N SER A 519 19.30 -7.31 30.37
CA SER A 519 20.54 -6.56 30.62
C SER A 519 21.58 -6.80 29.53
N LYS A 520 21.76 -8.06 29.11
CA LYS A 520 22.68 -8.43 28.04
C LYS A 520 22.27 -7.81 26.70
N LEU A 521 20.98 -7.82 26.39
CA LEU A 521 20.45 -7.27 25.14
C LEU A 521 20.54 -5.74 25.09
N TYR A 522 20.33 -5.10 26.24
CA TYR A 522 20.57 -3.68 26.42
C TYR A 522 22.04 -3.32 26.15
N ASP A 523 22.98 -4.05 26.75
CA ASP A 523 24.42 -3.84 26.52
C ASP A 523 24.78 -4.01 25.03
N VAL A 524 24.18 -4.97 24.33
CA VAL A 524 24.36 -5.15 22.87
C VAL A 524 23.87 -3.93 22.10
N MET A 525 22.71 -3.35 22.45
CA MET A 525 22.22 -2.15 21.78
C MET A 525 23.14 -0.96 22.01
N VAL A 526 23.66 -0.79 23.23
CA VAL A 526 24.64 0.26 23.55
C VAL A 526 25.96 0.04 22.79
N GLU A 527 26.50 -1.18 22.78
CA GLU A 527 27.76 -1.50 22.07
C GLU A 527 27.66 -1.26 20.56
N LYS A 528 26.48 -1.45 19.98
CA LYS A 528 26.23 -1.27 18.54
C LYS A 528 25.75 0.13 18.17
N ASP A 529 25.79 1.09 19.10
CA ASP A 529 25.26 2.45 18.92
C ASP A 529 23.81 2.46 18.39
N ILE A 530 23.01 1.44 18.78
CA ILE A 530 21.59 1.41 18.48
C ILE A 530 20.91 2.45 19.35
N ARG A 531 20.16 3.34 18.72
CA ARG A 531 19.41 4.37 19.44
C ARG A 531 18.42 3.76 20.42
N ILE A 532 18.66 4.02 21.71
CA ILE A 532 17.78 3.73 22.83
C ILE A 532 17.21 5.06 23.36
N PHE A 533 15.90 5.11 23.64
CA PHE A 533 15.26 6.29 24.20
C PHE A 533 15.11 6.23 25.71
N CYS A 534 15.02 5.03 26.29
CA CYS A 534 14.96 4.80 27.73
C CYS A 534 16.30 4.19 28.20
N GLU A 535 17.06 4.92 29.01
CA GLU A 535 18.45 4.65 29.44
C GLU A 535 18.59 3.45 30.41
N GLY A 536 17.72 2.45 30.27
CA GLY A 536 17.81 1.15 30.92
C GLY A 536 17.02 1.05 32.22
N GLY A 537 17.42 0.09 33.06
CA GLY A 537 16.71 -0.21 34.31
C GLY A 537 16.78 0.90 35.36
N GLU A 538 17.85 1.71 35.35
CA GLU A 538 18.02 2.82 36.30
C GLU A 538 17.00 3.93 36.07
N GLU A 539 16.82 4.36 34.82
CA GLU A 539 15.79 5.32 34.46
C GLU A 539 14.39 4.79 34.81
N VAL A 540 14.11 3.51 34.49
CA VAL A 540 12.82 2.89 34.86
C VAL A 540 12.59 2.92 36.37
N ASN A 541 13.62 2.64 37.18
CA ASN A 541 13.51 2.74 38.63
C ASN A 541 13.24 4.17 39.10
N ILE A 542 13.84 5.19 38.46
CA ILE A 542 13.58 6.61 38.74
C ILE A 542 12.14 6.97 38.37
N LEU A 543 11.65 6.53 37.21
CA LEU A 543 10.27 6.73 36.76
C LEU A 543 9.26 6.00 37.67
N LEU A 544 9.71 4.94 38.36
CA LEU A 544 8.90 4.17 39.31
C LEU A 544 9.00 4.66 40.76
N ALA A 545 9.93 5.56 41.08
CA ALA A 545 9.90 6.29 42.36
C ALA A 545 8.61 7.13 42.45
#